data_AF-A0A1F8VA45-F1
#
_entry.id   AF-A0A1F8VA45-F1
#
_cell.length_a   1.000
_cell.length_b   1.000
_cell.length_c   1.000
_cell.angle_alpha   90.00
_cell.angle_beta   90.00
_cell.angle_gamma   90.00
#
_symmetry.space_group_name_H-M   'P 1'
#
loop_
_entity.id
_entity.type
_entity.pdbx_description
1 polymer ?
#
loop_
_entity_poly.entity_id
_entity_poly.type
_entity_poly.pdbx_seq_one_letter_code
_entity_poly.pdbx_strand_id
1 'polypeptide(L)'
;MDLWIGKKPHSISRINSAVIVRILYGSGLRISEAVNLRICDVDLINGVLTIWETKYDKDRLAPMSKSLIAACQKHFDAFLKNSDTKDFFFSPNGGKRKYSTQAIYNIFRDALFESGIPHRGKGLDRRLHDLRHTFAVHSLKQMADNGVDIYTTLPKKFSSHCLRHSKAMHLLQSGVNLIYIRDFLGHVDISTTEVYAKADPEMKRNALEKAYMQLAPETVPVWQNDTELLSWLKALGKK
;
A
#
# COMPACT_ATOMS: atom_id res chain seq x y z
N MET A 1 7.04 -2.63 24.03
CA MET A 1 6.21 -2.26 22.87
C MET A 1 5.84 -3.56 22.18
N ASP A 2 5.16 -4.44 22.92
CA ASP A 2 5.10 -5.90 22.69
C ASP A 2 3.65 -6.40 22.71
N LEU A 3 2.73 -5.63 22.11
CA LEU A 3 1.30 -5.96 22.07
C LEU A 3 0.92 -6.94 20.94
N TRP A 4 1.90 -7.67 20.36
CA TRP A 4 1.70 -8.54 19.19
C TRP A 4 1.99 -10.03 19.43
N ILE A 5 2.06 -10.47 20.70
CA ILE A 5 2.36 -11.88 21.08
C ILE A 5 1.08 -12.63 21.51
N GLY A 6 -0.09 -12.22 21.02
CA GLY A 6 -1.39 -12.77 21.46
C GLY A 6 -2.17 -13.50 20.37
N LYS A 7 -2.13 -14.83 20.42
CA LYS A 7 -3.04 -15.83 19.82
C LYS A 7 -2.75 -16.39 18.39
N LYS A 8 -2.74 -17.74 18.39
CA LYS A 8 -2.48 -18.76 17.35
C LYS A 8 -1.00 -19.03 17.00
N PRO A 9 -0.58 -20.32 16.95
CA PRO A 9 0.80 -20.71 16.66
C PRO A 9 1.21 -20.15 15.30
N HIS A 10 2.47 -19.76 15.21
CA HIS A 10 3.05 -18.99 14.13
C HIS A 10 2.88 -19.67 12.76
N SER A 11 1.82 -19.31 12.03
CA SER A 11 1.80 -19.52 10.59
C SER A 11 3.01 -18.78 10.03
N ILE A 12 3.91 -19.54 9.42
CA ILE A 12 5.09 -19.11 8.68
C ILE A 12 4.77 -17.88 7.79
N SER A 13 3.58 -17.83 7.17
CA SER A 13 3.08 -16.66 6.42
C SER A 13 3.00 -15.34 7.24
N ARG A 14 2.70 -15.39 8.54
CA ARG A 14 2.57 -14.21 9.41
C ARG A 14 3.90 -13.53 9.70
N ILE A 15 5.02 -14.26 9.76
CA ILE A 15 6.35 -13.67 9.99
C ILE A 15 6.74 -12.80 8.78
N ASN A 16 6.61 -13.34 7.58
CA ASN A 16 6.86 -12.64 6.33
C ASN A 16 5.96 -11.40 6.18
N SER A 17 4.67 -11.57 6.45
CA SER A 17 3.65 -10.52 6.47
C SER A 17 3.94 -9.40 7.49
N ALA A 18 4.48 -9.72 8.66
CA ALA A 18 4.79 -8.72 9.68
C ALA A 18 6.03 -7.91 9.31
N VAL A 19 7.06 -8.53 8.72
CA VAL A 19 8.29 -7.85 8.34
C VAL A 19 8.07 -6.88 7.19
N ILE A 20 7.22 -7.23 6.20
CA ILE A 20 6.92 -6.31 5.09
C ILE A 20 6.22 -5.03 5.57
N VAL A 21 5.25 -5.14 6.50
CA VAL A 21 4.58 -3.97 7.09
C VAL A 21 5.57 -3.13 7.91
N ARG A 22 6.46 -3.78 8.67
CA ARG A 22 7.53 -3.09 9.41
C ARG A 22 8.50 -2.35 8.51
N ILE A 23 8.89 -2.91 7.36
CA ILE A 23 9.72 -2.22 6.38
C ILE A 23 8.98 -1.00 5.83
N LEU A 24 7.72 -1.15 5.42
CA LEU A 24 6.94 -0.03 4.89
C LEU A 24 6.83 1.13 5.87
N TYR A 25 6.60 0.82 7.15
CA TYR A 25 6.54 1.83 8.21
C TYR A 25 7.92 2.38 8.60
N GLY A 26 8.94 1.54 8.71
CA GLY A 26 10.24 1.92 9.27
C GLY A 26 11.24 2.52 8.28
N SER A 27 11.03 2.32 6.97
CA SER A 27 11.91 2.85 5.91
C SER A 27 11.17 3.77 4.93
N GLY A 28 9.84 3.92 5.09
CA GLY A 28 9.03 4.77 4.23
C GLY A 28 9.02 4.35 2.77
N LEU A 29 9.11 3.06 2.45
CA LEU A 29 9.08 2.55 1.07
C LEU A 29 7.68 2.62 0.41
N ARG A 30 7.62 2.69 -0.92
CA ARG A 30 6.38 2.42 -1.66
C ARG A 30 6.14 0.91 -1.59
N ILE A 31 4.88 0.51 -1.65
CA ILE A 31 4.51 -0.91 -1.69
C ILE A 31 5.16 -1.60 -2.89
N SER A 32 5.16 -0.96 -4.06
CA SER A 32 5.83 -1.50 -5.26
C SER A 32 7.35 -1.64 -5.09
N GLU A 33 7.99 -0.70 -4.39
CA GLU A 33 9.43 -0.77 -4.09
C GLU A 33 9.71 -1.93 -3.12
N ALA A 34 8.93 -2.05 -2.04
CA ALA A 34 9.11 -3.11 -1.05
C ALA A 34 8.90 -4.52 -1.64
N VAL A 35 7.87 -4.70 -2.48
CA VAL A 35 7.56 -5.99 -3.13
C VAL A 35 8.63 -6.44 -4.11
N ASN A 36 9.34 -5.50 -4.74
CA ASN A 36 10.36 -5.79 -5.73
C ASN A 36 11.76 -5.92 -5.13
N LEU A 37 11.94 -5.73 -3.82
CA LEU A 37 13.24 -5.93 -3.15
C LEU A 37 13.74 -7.35 -3.35
N ARG A 38 15.00 -7.50 -3.78
CA ARG A 38 15.71 -8.77 -3.83
C ARG A 38 16.59 -8.97 -2.62
N ILE A 39 17.06 -10.19 -2.41
CA ILE A 39 17.97 -10.50 -1.30
C ILE A 39 19.26 -9.67 -1.37
N CYS A 40 19.85 -9.51 -2.57
CA CYS A 40 21.04 -8.68 -2.76
C CYS A 40 20.84 -7.20 -2.44
N ASP A 41 19.59 -6.72 -2.44
CA ASP A 41 19.26 -5.32 -2.20
C ASP A 41 19.15 -5.00 -0.70
N VAL A 42 19.18 -6.02 0.18
CA VAL A 42 19.03 -5.90 1.63
C VAL A 42 20.37 -6.16 2.33
N ASP A 43 21.07 -5.09 2.71
CA ASP A 43 22.29 -5.17 3.49
C ASP A 43 21.97 -5.17 4.99
N LEU A 44 22.02 -6.36 5.60
CA LEU A 44 21.77 -6.55 7.04
C LEU A 44 22.97 -6.17 7.91
N ILE A 45 24.17 -6.07 7.33
CA ILE A 45 25.41 -5.74 8.05
C ILE A 45 25.47 -4.22 8.24
N ASN A 46 25.34 -3.48 7.13
CA ASN A 46 25.36 -2.01 7.15
C ASN A 46 23.97 -1.42 7.47
N GLY A 47 22.92 -2.23 7.42
CA GLY A 47 21.56 -1.80 7.74
C GLY A 47 20.94 -0.91 6.68
N VAL A 48 21.18 -1.21 5.40
CA VAL A 48 20.76 -0.36 4.27
C VAL A 48 19.96 -1.17 3.25
N LEU A 49 18.89 -0.58 2.75
CA LEU A 49 18.12 -1.08 1.61
C LEU A 49 18.50 -0.31 0.35
N THR A 50 18.87 -1.02 -0.70
CA THR A 50 19.13 -0.44 -2.02
C THR A 50 17.85 -0.48 -2.85
N ILE A 51 17.41 0.66 -3.36
CA ILE A 51 16.14 0.77 -4.07
C ILE A 51 16.42 1.20 -5.50
N TRP A 52 16.12 0.29 -6.42
CA TRP A 52 16.28 0.46 -7.85
C TRP A 52 15.00 1.02 -8.50
N GLU A 53 15.16 1.65 -9.67
CA GLU A 53 14.05 2.08 -10.56
C GLU A 53 13.04 3.03 -9.89
N THR A 54 13.52 4.03 -9.16
CA THR A 54 12.64 5.08 -8.63
C THR A 54 12.20 6.03 -9.75
N LYS A 55 11.06 6.71 -9.61
CA LYS A 55 10.59 7.71 -10.58
C LYS A 55 11.76 8.66 -10.92
N TYR A 56 12.11 8.78 -12.21
CA TYR A 56 13.27 9.50 -12.75
C TYR A 56 14.62 8.76 -12.77
N ASP A 57 14.63 7.43 -12.70
CA ASP A 57 15.82 6.60 -12.94
C ASP A 57 17.00 6.92 -12.00
N LYS A 58 16.67 7.21 -10.74
CA LYS A 58 17.66 7.46 -9.69
C LYS A 58 17.54 6.41 -8.61
N ASP A 59 18.65 5.74 -8.33
CA ASP A 59 18.74 4.82 -7.21
C ASP A 59 18.86 5.60 -5.90
N ARG A 60 18.37 5.01 -4.82
CA ARG A 60 18.54 5.59 -3.48
C ARG A 60 18.74 4.51 -2.42
N LEU A 61 19.47 4.87 -1.38
CA LEU A 61 19.66 4.06 -0.19
C LEU A 61 18.63 4.45 0.88
N ALA A 62 17.98 3.47 1.49
CA ALA A 62 17.10 3.67 2.64
C ALA A 62 17.69 2.99 3.88
N PRO A 63 18.12 3.77 4.91
CA PRO A 63 18.65 3.19 6.13
C PRO A 63 17.56 2.50 6.95
N MET A 64 17.93 1.45 7.66
CA MET A 64 17.08 0.67 8.55
C MET A 64 17.49 0.89 10.02
N SER A 65 16.50 0.86 10.91
CA SER A 65 16.77 0.85 12.35
C SER A 65 17.27 -0.51 12.82
N LYS A 66 18.00 -0.55 13.95
CA LYS A 66 18.50 -1.80 14.55
C LYS A 66 17.39 -2.85 14.79
N SER A 67 16.20 -2.41 15.20
CA SER A 67 15.06 -3.31 15.42
C SER A 67 14.51 -3.88 14.11
N LEU A 68 14.57 -3.11 13.02
CA LEU A 68 14.14 -3.57 11.70
C LEU A 68 15.13 -4.58 11.11
N ILE A 69 16.45 -4.35 11.29
CA ILE A 69 17.50 -5.28 10.88
C ILE A 69 17.31 -6.64 11.55
N ALA A 70 17.10 -6.66 12.87
CA ALA A 70 16.84 -7.90 13.61
C ALA A 70 15.60 -8.66 13.09
N ALA A 71 14.54 -7.93 12.72
CA ALA A 71 13.34 -8.53 12.15
C ALA A 71 13.60 -9.10 10.74
N CYS A 72 14.38 -8.40 9.91
CA CYS A 72 14.76 -8.85 8.58
C CYS A 72 15.70 -10.05 8.62
N GLN A 73 16.64 -10.09 9.57
CA GLN A 73 17.51 -11.24 9.80
C GLN A 73 16.69 -12.49 10.18
N LYS A 74 15.76 -12.36 11.13
CA LYS A 74 14.87 -13.46 11.51
C LYS A 74 14.04 -13.97 10.33
N HIS A 75 13.62 -13.07 9.44
CA HIS A 75 12.94 -13.45 8.20
C HIS A 75 13.88 -14.20 7.24
N PHE A 76 15.07 -13.67 7.00
CA PHE A 76 16.07 -14.31 6.16
C PHE A 76 16.38 -15.73 6.63
N ASP A 77 16.59 -15.91 7.93
CA ASP A 77 16.92 -17.20 8.54
C ASP A 77 15.80 -18.24 8.43
N ALA A 78 14.55 -17.79 8.37
CA ALA A 78 13.37 -18.65 8.31
C ALA A 78 12.95 -19.01 6.87
N PHE A 79 13.20 -18.12 5.90
CA PHE A 79 12.60 -18.23 4.56
C PHE A 79 13.61 -18.32 3.41
N LEU A 80 14.82 -17.79 3.58
CA LEU A 80 15.69 -17.44 2.46
C LEU A 80 17.08 -18.10 2.54
N LYS A 81 17.35 -18.95 3.54
CA LYS A 81 18.64 -19.64 3.71
C LYS A 81 19.11 -20.43 2.49
N ASN A 82 18.16 -20.95 1.70
CA ASN A 82 18.44 -21.77 0.52
C ASN A 82 18.10 -21.03 -0.80
N SER A 83 17.84 -19.72 -0.74
CA SER A 83 17.45 -18.91 -1.89
C SER A 83 18.66 -18.24 -2.54
N ASP A 84 18.56 -17.90 -3.82
CA ASP A 84 19.60 -17.16 -4.54
C ASP A 84 19.52 -15.66 -4.20
N THR A 85 20.64 -14.96 -4.22
CA THR A 85 20.77 -13.51 -4.07
C THR A 85 19.84 -12.69 -4.97
N LYS A 86 19.47 -13.22 -6.14
CA LYS A 86 18.56 -12.57 -7.10
C LYS A 86 17.08 -12.80 -6.79
N ASP A 87 16.76 -13.71 -5.87
CA ASP A 87 15.39 -13.99 -5.48
C ASP A 87 14.77 -12.80 -4.73
N PHE A 88 13.44 -12.73 -4.74
CA PHE A 88 12.70 -11.71 -4.02
C PHE A 88 12.83 -11.90 -2.52
N PHE A 89 13.17 -10.84 -1.80
CA PHE A 89 13.24 -10.86 -0.34
C PHE A 89 11.88 -11.16 0.27
N PHE A 90 10.80 -10.63 -0.31
CA PHE A 90 9.42 -10.93 0.10
C PHE A 90 8.74 -11.84 -0.91
N SER A 91 8.57 -13.12 -0.54
CA SER A 91 7.93 -14.12 -1.37
C SER A 91 7.05 -15.07 -0.58
N PRO A 92 5.85 -15.44 -1.07
CA PRO A 92 5.05 -16.48 -0.46
C PRO A 92 5.71 -17.87 -0.51
N ASN A 93 6.60 -18.13 -1.49
CA ASN A 93 7.23 -19.44 -1.72
C ASN A 93 8.75 -19.31 -1.88
N GLY A 94 9.46 -18.86 -0.84
CA GLY A 94 10.92 -19.00 -0.76
C GLY A 94 11.73 -18.26 -1.85
N GLY A 95 11.22 -17.13 -2.34
CA GLY A 95 11.99 -16.16 -3.12
C GLY A 95 11.63 -16.09 -4.61
N LYS A 96 11.06 -17.16 -5.19
CA LYS A 96 10.86 -17.26 -6.65
C LYS A 96 9.74 -16.39 -7.23
N ARG A 97 8.79 -15.99 -6.40
CA ARG A 97 7.64 -15.17 -6.80
C ARG A 97 7.46 -14.01 -5.84
N LYS A 98 7.28 -12.80 -6.34
CA LYS A 98 6.92 -11.66 -5.50
C LYS A 98 5.45 -11.69 -5.07
N TYR A 99 5.16 -11.08 -3.92
CA TYR A 99 3.77 -10.82 -3.53
C TYR A 99 3.06 -9.90 -4.53
N SER A 100 1.75 -10.04 -4.68
CA SER A 100 0.98 -8.97 -5.33
C SER A 100 0.77 -7.82 -4.36
N THR A 101 0.68 -6.60 -4.87
CA THR A 101 0.35 -5.42 -4.05
C THR A 101 -0.98 -5.60 -3.33
N GLN A 102 -1.96 -6.22 -3.99
CA GLN A 102 -3.26 -6.54 -3.41
C GLN A 102 -3.18 -7.55 -2.26
N ALA A 103 -2.32 -8.57 -2.36
CA ALA A 103 -2.16 -9.55 -1.29
C ALA A 103 -1.66 -8.90 0.00
N ILE A 104 -0.71 -7.97 -0.11
CA ILE A 104 -0.19 -7.23 1.06
C ILE A 104 -1.25 -6.27 1.60
N TYR A 105 -2.06 -5.67 0.72
CA TYR A 105 -3.19 -4.85 1.14
C TYR A 105 -4.20 -5.66 1.95
N ASN A 106 -4.51 -6.89 1.52
CA ASN A 106 -5.41 -7.78 2.24
C ASN A 106 -4.82 -8.20 3.59
N ILE A 107 -3.53 -8.58 3.63
CA ILE A 107 -2.81 -8.88 4.88
C ILE A 107 -2.89 -7.71 5.87
N PHE A 108 -2.71 -6.47 5.39
CA PHE A 108 -2.80 -5.29 6.21
C PHE A 108 -4.23 -5.06 6.75
N ARG A 109 -5.25 -5.28 5.91
CA ARG A 109 -6.66 -5.20 6.31
C ARG A 109 -7.01 -6.24 7.38
N ASP A 110 -6.54 -7.47 7.21
CA ASP A 110 -6.74 -8.54 8.20
C ASP A 110 -6.08 -8.16 9.53
N ALA A 111 -4.88 -7.60 9.50
CA ALA A 111 -4.18 -7.11 10.68
C ALA A 111 -4.95 -5.97 11.40
N LEU A 112 -5.55 -5.04 10.66
CA LEU A 112 -6.40 -3.98 11.23
C LEU A 112 -7.64 -4.57 11.92
N PHE A 113 -8.28 -5.54 11.26
CA PHE A 113 -9.45 -6.24 11.80
C PHE A 113 -9.10 -7.00 13.09
N GLU A 114 -8.00 -7.75 13.11
CA GLU A 114 -7.51 -8.45 14.32
C GLU A 114 -7.18 -7.48 15.45
N SER A 115 -6.71 -6.27 15.13
CA SER A 115 -6.39 -5.23 16.12
C SER A 115 -7.61 -4.49 16.64
N GLY A 116 -8.82 -4.86 16.22
CA GLY A 116 -10.05 -4.17 16.59
C GLY A 116 -10.14 -2.75 16.03
N ILE A 117 -9.33 -2.41 15.03
CA ILE A 117 -9.40 -1.11 14.36
C ILE A 117 -10.54 -1.21 13.34
N PRO A 118 -11.65 -0.49 13.56
CA PRO A 118 -12.83 -0.65 12.73
C PRO A 118 -12.51 -0.21 11.31
N HIS A 119 -12.71 -1.14 10.38
CA HIS A 119 -12.72 -0.83 8.96
C HIS A 119 -14.03 -0.09 8.66
N ARG A 120 -14.00 1.25 8.72
CA ARG A 120 -15.18 2.11 8.49
C ARG A 120 -15.49 2.26 7.00
N GLY A 121 -15.60 1.15 6.29
CA GLY A 121 -16.01 1.13 4.88
C GLY A 121 -15.23 2.06 3.95
N LYS A 122 -15.80 2.25 2.76
CA LYS A 122 -15.20 2.93 1.60
C LYS A 122 -14.81 4.38 1.87
N GLY A 123 -13.55 4.74 1.56
CA GLY A 123 -13.04 6.12 1.61
C GLY A 123 -12.52 6.61 2.97
N LEU A 124 -12.85 5.93 4.08
CA LEU A 124 -12.34 6.24 5.42
C LEU A 124 -11.34 5.18 5.95
N ASP A 125 -10.93 4.26 5.09
CA ASP A 125 -10.00 3.18 5.43
C ASP A 125 -8.57 3.69 5.55
N ARG A 126 -7.82 3.13 6.50
CA ARG A 126 -6.40 3.44 6.65
C ARG A 126 -5.66 2.74 5.53
N ARG A 127 -5.00 3.48 4.65
CA ARG A 127 -4.32 2.88 3.50
C ARG A 127 -2.92 2.47 3.90
N LEU A 128 -2.43 1.41 3.27
CA LEU A 128 -1.05 0.97 3.47
C LEU A 128 -0.03 2.06 3.05
N HIS A 129 -0.40 2.95 2.12
CA HIS A 129 0.42 4.10 1.74
C HIS A 129 0.53 5.17 2.84
N ASP A 130 -0.44 5.23 3.77
CA ASP A 130 -0.42 6.22 4.85
C ASP A 130 0.73 5.93 5.83
N LEU A 131 1.21 4.68 5.93
CA LEU A 131 2.39 4.33 6.73
C LEU A 131 3.64 5.12 6.30
N ARG A 132 3.82 5.35 5.00
CA ARG A 132 4.89 6.19 4.48
C ARG A 132 4.71 7.65 4.89
N HIS A 133 3.49 8.16 4.85
CA HIS A 133 3.22 9.53 5.31
C HIS A 133 3.51 9.67 6.80
N THR A 134 3.10 8.68 7.61
CA THR A 134 3.45 8.63 9.04
C THR A 134 4.96 8.61 9.26
N PHE A 135 5.70 7.79 8.51
CA PHE A 135 7.17 7.76 8.57
C PHE A 135 7.78 9.13 8.28
N ALA A 136 7.34 9.81 7.23
CA ALA A 136 7.84 11.13 6.85
C ALA A 136 7.57 12.17 7.96
N VAL A 137 6.37 12.17 8.53
CA VAL A 137 6.00 13.08 9.63
C VAL A 137 6.81 12.77 10.90
N HIS A 138 6.96 11.50 11.25
CA HIS A 138 7.75 11.09 12.43
C HIS A 138 9.23 11.44 12.26
N SER A 139 9.77 11.27 11.06
CA SER A 139 11.17 11.65 10.75
C SER A 139 11.35 13.16 10.87
N LEU A 140 10.43 13.95 10.34
CA LEU A 140 10.47 15.41 10.44
C LEU A 140 10.34 15.89 11.90
N LYS A 141 9.43 15.27 12.66
CA LYS A 141 9.27 15.54 14.09
C LYS A 141 10.55 15.19 14.85
N GLN A 142 11.15 14.03 14.60
CA GLN A 142 12.39 13.64 15.24
C GLN A 142 13.53 14.62 14.94
N MET A 143 13.62 15.11 13.70
CA MET A 143 14.59 16.16 13.34
C MET A 143 14.33 17.45 14.15
N ALA A 144 13.08 17.89 14.23
CA ALA A 144 12.68 19.06 15.02
C ALA A 144 13.01 18.89 16.52
N ASP A 145 12.67 17.74 17.10
CA ASP A 145 12.94 17.39 18.49
C ASP A 145 14.45 17.35 18.79
N ASN A 146 15.26 16.99 17.80
CA ASN A 146 16.73 16.99 17.88
C ASN A 146 17.35 18.39 17.63
N GLY A 147 16.54 19.44 17.55
CA GLY A 147 17.00 20.82 17.36
C GLY A 147 17.50 21.13 15.95
N VAL A 148 17.20 20.27 14.97
CA VAL A 148 17.52 20.53 13.57
C VAL A 148 16.57 21.61 13.05
N ASP A 149 17.12 22.68 12.49
CA ASP A 149 16.31 23.72 11.85
C ASP A 149 15.60 23.13 10.62
N ILE A 150 14.28 23.00 10.76
CA ILE A 150 13.40 22.45 9.74
C ILE A 150 13.44 23.32 8.48
N TYR A 151 13.57 24.63 8.61
CA TYR A 151 13.57 25.56 7.48
C TYR A 151 14.78 25.37 6.57
N THR A 152 15.92 24.94 7.12
CA THR A 152 17.13 24.62 6.34
C THR A 152 17.19 23.17 5.85
N THR A 153 16.43 22.27 6.49
CA THR A 153 16.54 20.81 6.27
C THR A 153 15.52 20.28 5.27
N LEU A 154 14.46 21.05 4.97
CA LEU A 154 13.52 20.69 3.93
C LEU A 154 14.23 20.55 2.58
N PRO A 155 13.94 19.48 1.80
CA PRO A 155 14.56 19.30 0.49
C PRO A 155 14.33 20.52 -0.39
N LYS A 156 15.34 20.96 -1.16
CA LYS A 156 15.20 22.08 -2.12
C LYS A 156 14.04 21.93 -3.12
N LYS A 157 13.55 20.69 -3.32
CA LYS A 157 12.38 20.36 -4.17
C LYS A 157 11.08 20.13 -3.38
N PHE A 158 10.99 20.58 -2.14
CA PHE A 158 9.75 20.60 -1.38
C PHE A 158 8.92 21.81 -1.83
N SER A 159 8.16 21.62 -2.91
CA SER A 159 7.26 22.64 -3.42
C SER A 159 6.00 22.73 -2.56
N SER A 160 5.42 23.92 -2.46
CA SER A 160 4.06 24.12 -1.95
C SER A 160 3.03 23.18 -2.61
N HIS A 161 3.31 22.73 -3.83
CA HIS A 161 2.51 21.75 -4.56
C HIS A 161 2.47 20.36 -3.89
N CYS A 162 3.53 19.94 -3.19
CA CYS A 162 3.55 18.66 -2.46
C CYS A 162 2.62 18.67 -1.25
N LEU A 163 2.64 19.76 -0.48
CA LEU A 163 1.70 19.97 0.64
C LEU A 163 0.27 20.14 0.13
N ARG A 164 0.10 20.86 -0.98
CA ARG A 164 -1.19 21.05 -1.65
C ARG A 164 -1.78 19.71 -2.08
N HIS A 165 -0.98 18.83 -2.68
CA HIS A 165 -1.41 17.48 -3.04
C HIS A 165 -1.84 16.66 -1.82
N SER A 166 -1.05 16.66 -0.74
CA SER A 166 -1.42 15.94 0.49
C SER A 166 -2.71 16.48 1.11
N LYS A 167 -2.90 17.80 1.19
CA LYS A 167 -4.12 18.42 1.73
C LYS A 167 -5.34 18.15 0.84
N ALA A 168 -5.19 18.29 -0.48
CA ALA A 168 -6.23 17.99 -1.46
C ALA A 168 -6.72 16.54 -1.34
N MET A 169 -5.77 15.60 -1.22
CA MET A 169 -6.07 14.19 -1.10
C MET A 169 -6.79 13.85 0.21
N HIS A 170 -6.36 14.45 1.32
CA HIS A 170 -7.03 14.30 2.62
C HIS A 170 -8.47 14.86 2.61
N LEU A 171 -8.70 16.01 1.97
CA LEU A 171 -10.04 16.59 1.86
C LEU A 171 -10.95 15.71 0.99
N LEU A 172 -10.43 15.21 -0.14
CA LEU A 172 -11.19 14.32 -1.03
C LEU A 172 -11.59 13.02 -0.32
N GLN A 173 -10.66 12.44 0.45
CA GLN A 173 -10.89 11.22 1.24
C GLN A 173 -11.85 11.42 2.41
N SER A 174 -11.86 12.62 2.99
CA SER A 174 -12.85 12.98 4.00
C SER A 174 -14.26 13.16 3.42
N GLY A 175 -14.45 12.92 2.11
CA GLY A 175 -15.72 13.02 1.42
C GLY A 175 -16.10 14.44 1.01
N VAL A 176 -15.15 15.39 1.05
CA VAL A 176 -15.41 16.77 0.61
C VAL A 176 -15.59 16.78 -0.91
N ASN A 177 -16.64 17.48 -1.38
CA ASN A 177 -16.93 17.57 -2.81
C ASN A 177 -15.75 18.21 -3.57
N LEU A 178 -15.44 17.66 -4.74
CA LEU A 178 -14.35 18.12 -5.60
C LEU A 178 -14.44 19.61 -5.96
N ILE A 179 -15.66 20.17 -6.06
CA ILE A 179 -15.91 21.60 -6.30
C ILE A 179 -15.39 22.44 -5.13
N TYR A 180 -15.69 22.05 -3.89
CA TYR A 180 -15.18 22.76 -2.71
C TYR A 180 -13.68 22.59 -2.54
N ILE A 181 -13.12 21.45 -2.94
CA ILE A 181 -11.66 21.25 -2.93
C ILE A 181 -10.99 22.13 -3.98
N ARG A 182 -11.57 22.24 -5.18
CA ARG A 182 -11.10 23.17 -6.23
C ARG A 182 -11.07 24.60 -5.70
N ASP A 183 -12.16 25.04 -5.07
CA ASP A 183 -12.30 26.40 -4.55
C ASP A 183 -11.34 26.65 -3.38
N PHE A 184 -11.20 25.68 -2.47
CA PHE A 184 -10.25 25.74 -1.35
C PHE A 184 -8.79 25.79 -1.82
N LEU A 185 -8.48 25.14 -2.94
CA LEU A 185 -7.15 25.17 -3.55
C LEU A 185 -6.97 26.34 -4.53
N GLY A 186 -8.02 27.09 -4.85
CA GLY A 186 -7.97 28.20 -5.80
C GLY A 186 -7.63 27.77 -7.23
N HIS A 187 -8.12 26.61 -7.67
CA HIS A 187 -7.95 26.16 -9.04
C HIS A 187 -9.01 26.81 -9.95
N VAL A 188 -8.56 27.44 -11.05
CA VAL A 188 -9.46 28.12 -12.01
C VAL A 188 -10.32 27.12 -12.80
N ASP A 189 -9.80 25.90 -13.00
CA ASP A 189 -10.48 24.84 -13.73
C ASP A 189 -10.55 23.56 -12.89
N ILE A 190 -11.70 22.88 -12.94
CA ILE A 190 -11.94 21.63 -12.23
C ILE A 190 -11.08 20.48 -12.79
N SER A 191 -10.66 20.56 -14.05
CA SER A 191 -9.79 19.57 -14.72
C SER A 191 -8.47 19.35 -13.97
N THR A 192 -7.91 20.40 -13.36
CA THR A 192 -6.69 20.32 -12.55
C THR A 192 -6.92 19.60 -11.22
N THR A 193 -8.14 19.62 -10.72
CA THR A 193 -8.57 18.95 -9.48
C THR A 193 -9.05 17.52 -9.79
N GLU A 194 -9.47 17.22 -11.03
CA GLU A 194 -9.75 15.86 -11.49
C GLU A 194 -8.55 14.93 -11.39
N VAL A 195 -7.31 15.46 -11.44
CA VAL A 195 -6.12 14.63 -11.24
C VAL A 195 -6.18 13.89 -9.90
N TYR A 196 -6.76 14.49 -8.87
CA TYR A 196 -6.98 13.83 -7.57
C TYR A 196 -8.06 12.75 -7.64
N ALA A 197 -9.18 13.04 -8.29
CA ALA A 197 -10.24 12.06 -8.51
C ALA A 197 -9.79 10.89 -9.40
N LYS A 198 -8.90 11.15 -10.37
CA LYS A 198 -8.33 10.15 -11.28
C LYS A 198 -7.23 9.33 -10.62
N ALA A 199 -6.46 9.94 -9.72
CA ALA A 199 -5.41 9.31 -8.94
C ALA A 199 -5.97 8.42 -7.81
N ASP A 200 -7.25 8.56 -7.47
CA ASP A 200 -7.94 7.69 -6.53
C ASP A 200 -8.68 6.55 -7.28
N PRO A 201 -8.06 5.37 -7.46
CA PRO A 201 -8.71 4.23 -8.07
C PRO A 201 -9.94 3.75 -7.28
N GLU A 202 -10.03 4.08 -5.99
CA GLU A 202 -11.15 3.71 -5.12
C GLU A 202 -12.38 4.58 -5.42
N MET A 203 -12.20 5.88 -5.67
CA MET A 203 -13.29 6.78 -6.04
C MET A 203 -13.90 6.43 -7.40
N LYS A 204 -13.06 6.06 -8.38
CA LYS A 204 -13.50 5.52 -9.68
C LYS A 204 -14.31 4.24 -9.51
N ARG A 205 -13.82 3.31 -8.70
CA ARG A 205 -14.51 2.04 -8.45
C ARG A 205 -15.85 2.24 -7.74
N ASN A 206 -15.93 3.16 -6.79
CA ASN A 206 -17.18 3.50 -6.09
C ASN A 206 -18.20 4.18 -7.01
N ALA A 207 -17.76 5.08 -7.89
CA ALA A 207 -18.63 5.69 -8.90
C ALA A 207 -19.22 4.63 -9.84
N LEU A 208 -18.39 3.67 -10.28
CA LEU A 208 -18.84 2.53 -11.09
C LEU A 208 -19.85 1.68 -10.33
N GLU A 209 -19.52 1.18 -9.13
CA GLU A 209 -20.41 0.29 -8.37
C GLU A 209 -21.77 0.96 -8.03
N LYS A 210 -21.79 2.28 -7.79
CA LYS A 210 -23.03 3.05 -7.58
C LYS A 210 -23.86 3.20 -8.87
N ALA A 211 -23.21 3.37 -10.01
CA ALA A 211 -23.88 3.37 -11.32
C ALA A 211 -24.40 1.97 -11.69
N TYR A 212 -23.69 0.91 -11.34
CA TYR A 212 -24.11 -0.48 -11.59
C TYR A 212 -25.33 -0.90 -10.77
N MET A 213 -25.56 -0.36 -9.56
CA MET A 213 -26.80 -0.61 -8.80
C MET A 213 -28.07 -0.14 -9.53
N GLN A 214 -27.97 0.83 -10.44
CA GLN A 214 -29.10 1.30 -11.25
C GLN A 214 -29.34 0.47 -12.53
N LEU A 215 -28.41 -0.43 -12.87
CA LEU A 215 -28.43 -1.22 -14.11
C LEU A 215 -28.81 -2.68 -13.90
N ALA A 216 -29.12 -3.12 -12.68
CA ALA A 216 -29.73 -4.42 -12.48
C ALA A 216 -31.19 -4.35 -12.99
N PRO A 217 -31.55 -4.95 -14.14
CA PRO A 217 -32.95 -5.05 -14.50
C PRO A 217 -33.66 -5.85 -13.39
N GLU A 218 -34.81 -5.37 -12.90
CA GLU A 218 -35.65 -6.11 -11.93
C GLU A 218 -36.05 -7.49 -12.46
N THR A 219 -35.99 -7.69 -13.76
CA THR A 219 -36.23 -8.96 -14.42
C THR A 219 -34.91 -9.68 -14.64
N VAL A 220 -34.75 -10.84 -13.99
CA VAL A 220 -33.79 -11.85 -14.40
C VAL A 220 -33.91 -12.07 -15.92
N PRO A 221 -32.80 -12.01 -16.68
CA PRO A 221 -32.89 -12.12 -18.12
C PRO A 221 -33.42 -13.51 -18.51
N VAL A 222 -34.40 -13.51 -19.42
CA VAL A 222 -35.29 -14.64 -19.80
C VAL A 222 -34.55 -15.98 -20.04
N TRP A 223 -33.31 -15.93 -20.53
CA TRP A 223 -32.49 -17.09 -20.82
C TRP A 223 -32.09 -17.91 -19.57
N GLN A 224 -32.19 -17.36 -18.36
CA GLN A 224 -31.96 -18.14 -17.12
C GLN A 224 -33.02 -19.21 -16.87
N ASN A 225 -34.20 -19.08 -17.47
CA ASN A 225 -35.26 -20.11 -17.41
C ASN A 225 -35.17 -21.12 -18.57
N ASP A 226 -34.28 -20.88 -19.53
CA ASP A 226 -34.07 -21.76 -20.67
C ASP A 226 -33.10 -22.90 -20.28
N THR A 227 -33.71 -24.01 -19.86
CA THR A 227 -33.00 -25.22 -19.44
C THR A 227 -32.19 -25.85 -20.57
N GLU A 228 -32.60 -25.65 -21.83
CA GLU A 228 -31.93 -26.19 -23.00
C GLU A 228 -30.62 -25.44 -23.26
N LEU A 229 -30.67 -24.10 -23.24
CA LEU A 229 -29.52 -23.22 -23.39
C LEU A 229 -28.49 -23.39 -22.26
N LEU A 230 -28.94 -23.58 -21.02
CA LEU A 230 -28.06 -23.88 -19.88
C LEU A 230 -27.38 -25.25 -19.98
N SER A 231 -28.05 -26.25 -20.55
CA SER A 231 -27.45 -27.57 -20.79
C SER A 231 -26.36 -27.48 -21.87
N TRP A 232 -26.63 -26.73 -22.94
CA TRP A 232 -25.71 -26.51 -24.05
C TRP A 232 -24.45 -25.75 -23.61
N LEU A 233 -24.59 -24.70 -22.81
CA LEU A 233 -23.45 -23.97 -22.24
C LEU A 233 -22.56 -24.86 -21.35
N LYS A 234 -23.17 -25.75 -20.55
CA LYS A 234 -22.41 -26.71 -19.72
C LYS A 234 -21.65 -27.75 -20.55
N ALA A 235 -22.18 -28.11 -21.72
CA ALA A 235 -21.50 -29.04 -22.64
C ALA A 235 -20.28 -28.39 -23.31
N LEU A 236 -20.33 -27.08 -23.58
CA LEU A 236 -19.24 -26.31 -24.21
C LEU A 236 -17.98 -26.19 -23.33
N GLY A 237 -18.12 -26.18 -22.01
CA GLY A 237 -17.00 -26.13 -21.06
C GLY A 237 -16.30 -27.47 -20.80
N LYS A 238 -16.77 -28.57 -21.41
CA LYS A 238 -16.14 -29.89 -21.37
C LYS A 238 -15.44 -30.19 -22.70
N LYS A 239 -14.38 -29.46 -22.99
CA LYS A 239 -13.32 -29.84 -23.95
C LYS A 239 -11.98 -29.34 -23.46
#